data_AF-A0A963FJS9-F1
#
_entry.id   AF-A0A963FJS9-F1
#
_cell.length_a   1.000
_cell.length_b   1.000
_cell.length_c   1.000
_cell.angle_alpha   90.00
_cell.angle_beta   90.00
_cell.angle_gamma   90.00
#
_symmetry.space_group_name_H-M   'P 1'
#
loop_
_entity.id
_entity.type
_entity.pdbx_description
1 polymer ?
#
loop_
_entity_poly.entity_id
_entity_poly.type
_entity_poly.pdbx_seq_one_letter_code
_entity_poly.pdbx_strand_id
1 'polypeptide(L)'
;CGACMNHCPVYGALGGHAYGWVYPGPMGSVLTPLFLGLDKAKDLPNACTLNGRCQSVCPVGIPLPELLRDLREDQYRLGMMDKRWRWGLKLWAWGARRPSLYHAMARLKARLLARFARKRGYFRHLPTSRGWTDYRDLPAPQGDTFQSLWQKRKRS
;
A
#
# COMPACT_ATOMS: atom_id res chain seq x y z
N CYS A 1 23.71 -1.12 17.32
CA CYS A 1 24.40 -0.04 16.57
C CYS A 1 23.44 0.98 15.93
N GLY A 2 22.16 0.67 15.66
CA GLY A 2 21.20 1.64 15.11
C GLY A 2 21.31 1.93 13.61
N ALA A 3 22.32 1.39 12.91
CA ALA A 3 22.56 1.64 11.49
C ALA A 3 21.34 1.31 10.60
N CYS A 4 20.73 0.14 10.84
CA CYS A 4 19.56 -0.32 10.09
C CYS A 4 18.35 0.62 10.22
N MET A 5 18.17 1.24 11.38
CA MET A 5 17.09 2.17 11.68
C MET A 5 17.32 3.53 11.01
N ASN A 6 18.52 4.09 11.12
CA ASN A 6 18.87 5.39 10.54
C ASN A 6 18.85 5.39 9.01
N HIS A 7 19.10 4.25 8.38
CA HIS A 7 19.05 4.10 6.93
C HIS A 7 17.70 3.59 6.40
N CYS A 8 16.73 3.33 7.28
CA CYS A 8 15.41 2.88 6.87
C CYS A 8 14.54 4.08 6.46
N PRO A 9 14.07 4.17 5.20
CA PRO A 9 13.23 5.29 4.76
C PRO A 9 11.87 5.31 5.46
N VAL A 10 11.34 4.13 5.82
CA VAL A 10 10.06 4.02 6.54
C VAL A 10 10.18 4.56 7.96
N TYR A 11 11.27 4.20 8.66
CA TYR A 11 11.54 4.73 9.99
C TYR A 11 11.77 6.25 9.96
N GLY A 12 12.53 6.75 8.98
CA GLY A 12 12.77 8.19 8.82
C GLY A 12 11.49 9.00 8.57
N ALA A 13 10.50 8.42 7.86
CA ALA A 13 9.25 9.10 7.55
C ALA A 13 8.19 9.03 8.67
N LEU A 14 8.10 7.89 9.39
CA LEU A 14 7.04 7.65 10.39
C LEU A 14 7.49 7.87 11.83
N GLY A 15 8.79 7.78 12.11
CA GLY A 15 9.34 7.79 13.46
C GLY A 15 9.11 6.48 14.23
N GLY A 16 9.65 6.41 15.45
CA GLY A 16 9.63 5.20 16.28
C GLY A 16 8.28 4.87 16.91
N HIS A 17 7.45 5.87 17.25
CA HIS A 17 6.17 5.65 17.90
C HIS A 17 5.17 4.88 17.05
N ALA A 18 5.25 5.01 15.72
CA ALA A 18 4.40 4.30 14.78
C ALA A 18 4.55 2.77 14.84
N TYR A 19 5.64 2.26 15.44
CA TYR A 19 5.91 0.82 15.57
C TYR A 19 5.19 0.19 16.77
N GLY A 20 4.69 0.99 17.71
CA GLY A 20 3.82 0.51 18.80
C GLY A 20 4.48 -0.39 19.85
N TRP A 21 5.82 -0.51 19.86
CA TRP A 21 6.56 -1.30 20.87
C TRP A 21 7.91 -0.65 21.23
N VAL A 22 8.46 -1.04 22.39
CA VAL A 22 9.84 -0.81 22.89
C VAL A 22 10.94 -0.90 21.81
N TYR A 23 10.86 -1.81 20.82
CA TYR A 23 11.85 -1.93 19.75
C TYR A 23 11.28 -1.37 18.45
N PRO A 24 11.74 -0.18 17.98
CA PRO A 24 11.26 0.38 16.74
C PRO A 24 12.19 0.07 15.55
N GLY A 25 11.81 0.52 14.36
CA GLY A 25 12.60 0.35 13.14
C GLY A 25 12.58 -1.08 12.59
N PRO A 26 13.43 -1.40 11.61
CA PRO A 26 13.35 -2.67 10.89
C PRO A 26 13.68 -3.89 11.77
N MET A 27 14.51 -3.75 12.80
CA MET A 27 14.72 -4.79 13.81
C MET A 27 13.45 -5.04 14.63
N GLY A 28 12.82 -3.96 15.09
CA GLY A 28 11.55 -3.99 15.81
C GLY A 28 10.45 -4.70 15.03
N SER A 29 10.36 -4.43 13.73
CA SER A 29 9.38 -5.10 12.85
C SER A 29 9.54 -6.61 12.74
N VAL A 30 10.73 -7.16 13.04
CA VAL A 30 10.98 -8.60 13.10
C VAL A 30 10.76 -9.13 14.52
N LEU A 31 11.34 -8.47 15.52
CA LEU A 31 11.34 -8.96 16.91
C LEU A 31 9.95 -8.89 17.56
N THR A 32 9.21 -7.81 17.32
CA THR A 32 7.89 -7.59 17.92
C THR A 32 6.90 -8.72 17.59
N PRO A 33 6.73 -9.14 16.31
CA PRO A 33 5.94 -10.33 15.98
C PRO A 33 6.44 -11.63 16.61
N LEU A 34 7.75 -11.80 16.78
CA LEU A 34 8.30 -13.00 17.40
C LEU A 34 8.03 -13.05 18.92
N PHE A 35 7.97 -11.88 19.58
CA PHE A 35 7.73 -11.81 21.02
C PHE A 35 6.25 -11.78 21.42
N LEU A 36 5.37 -10.99 20.75
CA LEU A 36 3.92 -10.97 21.08
C LEU A 36 3.08 -11.92 20.24
N GLY A 37 3.67 -12.51 19.20
CA GLY A 37 2.94 -13.25 18.16
C GLY A 37 2.51 -12.36 16.99
N LEU A 38 2.37 -13.01 15.84
CA LEU A 38 1.97 -12.36 14.58
C LEU A 38 0.57 -11.72 14.64
N ASP A 39 -0.35 -12.26 15.44
CA ASP A 39 -1.71 -11.71 15.57
C ASP A 39 -1.74 -10.27 16.09
N LYS A 40 -0.84 -9.94 17.02
CA LYS A 40 -0.77 -8.62 17.66
C LYS A 40 0.07 -7.61 16.88
N ALA A 41 0.96 -8.09 16.00
CA ALA A 41 1.94 -7.27 15.29
C ALA A 41 1.93 -7.47 13.76
N LYS A 42 0.80 -7.91 13.19
CA LYS A 42 0.66 -8.25 11.76
C LYS A 42 1.03 -7.10 10.81
N ASP A 43 0.85 -5.85 11.25
CA ASP A 43 1.09 -4.69 10.41
C ASP A 43 2.58 -4.36 10.25
N LEU A 44 3.43 -4.75 11.21
CA LEU A 44 4.84 -4.37 11.20
C LEU A 44 5.64 -5.03 10.07
N PRO A 45 5.49 -6.35 9.78
CA PRO A 45 6.11 -6.94 8.61
C PRO A 45 5.63 -6.29 7.31
N ASN A 46 4.34 -5.90 7.23
CA ASN A 46 3.74 -5.31 6.03
C ASN A 46 4.11 -3.83 5.81
N ALA A 47 4.51 -3.10 6.85
CA ALA A 47 4.95 -1.71 6.73
C ALA A 47 6.28 -1.54 5.97
N CYS A 48 7.10 -2.59 5.88
CA CYS A 48 8.40 -2.54 5.21
C CYS A 48 8.26 -2.43 3.68
N THR A 49 9.09 -1.61 3.03
CA THR A 49 9.13 -1.52 1.55
C THR A 49 10.08 -2.53 0.90
N LEU A 50 10.75 -3.37 1.71
CA LEU A 50 11.76 -4.34 1.28
C LEU A 50 12.90 -3.73 0.43
N ASN A 51 13.29 -2.49 0.72
CA ASN A 51 14.36 -1.77 0.01
C ASN A 51 15.76 -2.41 0.17
N GLY A 52 16.03 -3.12 1.27
CA GLY A 52 17.31 -3.80 1.48
C GLY A 52 18.44 -2.97 2.13
N ARG A 53 18.30 -1.62 2.21
CA ARG A 53 19.29 -0.73 2.86
C ARG A 53 19.72 -1.14 4.26
N CYS A 54 18.80 -1.70 5.05
CA CYS A 54 19.10 -2.13 6.43
C CYS A 54 20.09 -3.30 6.50
N GLN A 55 20.07 -4.19 5.50
CA GLN A 55 21.01 -5.31 5.38
C GLN A 55 22.37 -4.84 4.87
N SER A 56 22.39 -3.95 3.87
CA SER A 56 23.64 -3.47 3.25
C SER A 56 24.54 -2.68 4.22
N VAL A 57 23.94 -1.98 5.19
CA VAL A 57 24.67 -1.18 6.19
C VAL A 57 24.92 -1.93 7.50
N CYS A 58 24.47 -3.18 7.60
CA CYS A 58 24.58 -3.94 8.83
C CYS A 58 26.01 -4.45 9.02
N PRO A 59 26.71 -4.08 10.11
CA PRO A 59 28.10 -4.52 10.32
C PRO A 59 28.22 -6.04 10.58
N VAL A 60 27.12 -6.68 10.99
CA VAL A 60 27.06 -8.12 11.29
C VAL A 60 26.20 -8.89 10.28
N GLY A 61 25.80 -8.26 9.18
CA GLY A 61 25.17 -8.94 8.04
C GLY A 61 23.76 -9.53 8.27
N ILE A 62 22.96 -8.99 9.20
CA ILE A 62 21.61 -9.53 9.49
C ILE A 62 20.67 -9.32 8.28
N PRO A 63 20.05 -10.38 7.74
CA PRO A 63 19.17 -10.31 6.57
C PRO A 63 17.74 -9.90 6.94
N LEU A 64 17.58 -8.69 7.50
CA LEU A 64 16.26 -8.18 7.92
C LEU A 64 15.17 -8.20 6.83
N PRO A 65 15.43 -7.86 5.56
CA PRO A 65 14.41 -7.92 4.51
C PRO A 65 13.88 -9.33 4.29
N GLU A 66 14.75 -10.35 4.38
CA GLU A 66 14.36 -11.75 4.21
C GLU A 66 13.53 -12.23 5.39
N LEU A 67 13.96 -11.95 6.62
CA LEU A 67 13.18 -12.28 7.82
C LEU A 67 11.78 -11.64 7.79
N LEU A 68 11.68 -10.40 7.31
CA LEU A 68 10.38 -9.74 7.14
C LEU A 68 9.53 -10.36 6.03
N ARG A 69 10.15 -10.89 4.97
CA ARG A 69 9.45 -11.63 3.91
C ARG A 69 8.90 -12.94 4.45
N ASP A 70 9.70 -13.69 5.21
CA ASP A 70 9.28 -14.96 5.81
C ASP A 70 8.09 -14.75 6.75
N LEU A 71 8.11 -13.71 7.58
CA LEU A 71 6.96 -13.36 8.43
C LEU A 71 5.69 -13.05 7.61
N ARG A 72 5.81 -12.44 6.42
CA ARG A 72 4.65 -12.22 5.52
C ARG A 72 4.14 -13.52 4.92
N GLU A 73 5.04 -14.45 4.58
CA GLU A 73 4.68 -15.77 4.09
C GLU A 73 3.97 -16.59 5.17
N ASP A 74 4.42 -16.49 6.40
CA ASP A 74 3.77 -17.11 7.56
C ASP A 74 2.39 -16.51 7.80
N GLN A 75 2.24 -15.18 7.75
CA GLN A 75 0.91 -14.54 7.82
C GLN A 75 -0.04 -15.03 6.72
N TYR A 76 0.49 -15.23 5.52
CA TYR A 76 -0.29 -15.76 4.40
C TYR A 76 -0.70 -17.22 4.65
N ARG A 77 0.24 -18.07 5.09
CA ARG A 77 0.04 -19.49 5.38
C ARG A 77 -0.96 -19.71 6.50
N LEU A 78 -0.87 -18.91 7.57
CA LEU A 78 -1.80 -18.91 8.71
C LEU A 78 -3.17 -18.29 8.37
N GLY A 79 -3.34 -17.75 7.15
CA GLY A 79 -4.61 -17.21 6.72
C GLY A 79 -5.03 -15.92 7.44
N MET A 80 -4.07 -15.18 8.02
CA MET A 80 -4.30 -13.97 8.83
C MET A 80 -4.83 -12.78 8.01
N MET A 81 -4.69 -12.80 6.68
CA MET A 81 -5.34 -11.83 5.81
C MET A 81 -6.86 -12.03 5.77
N ASP A 82 -7.61 -10.93 5.93
CA ASP A 82 -9.06 -10.94 5.77
C ASP A 82 -9.47 -11.54 4.42
N LYS A 83 -10.33 -12.56 4.46
CA LYS A 83 -10.86 -13.26 3.30
C LYS A 83 -11.54 -12.28 2.34
N ARG A 84 -12.17 -11.21 2.84
CA ARG A 84 -12.78 -10.16 2.01
C ARG A 84 -11.75 -9.48 1.12
N TRP A 85 -10.60 -9.12 1.68
CA TRP A 85 -9.49 -8.53 0.93
C TRP A 85 -8.94 -9.50 -0.11
N ARG A 86 -8.77 -10.78 0.25
CA ARG A 86 -8.30 -11.82 -0.68
C ARG A 86 -9.24 -11.99 -1.88
N TRP A 87 -10.54 -12.02 -1.65
CA TRP A 87 -11.53 -12.08 -2.73
C TRP A 87 -11.58 -10.79 -3.55
N GLY A 88 -11.52 -9.62 -2.90
CA GLY A 88 -11.45 -8.33 -3.57
C GLY A 88 -10.26 -8.23 -4.52
N LEU A 89 -9.07 -8.65 -4.08
CA LEU A 89 -7.87 -8.70 -4.92
C LEU A 89 -8.01 -9.69 -6.07
N LYS A 90 -8.59 -10.87 -5.86
CA LYS A 90 -8.84 -11.84 -6.93
C LYS A 90 -9.78 -11.29 -8.01
N LEU A 91 -10.89 -10.66 -7.59
CA LEU A 91 -11.85 -10.03 -8.50
C LEU A 91 -11.21 -8.88 -9.26
N TRP A 92 -10.45 -8.02 -8.56
CA TRP A 92 -9.72 -6.93 -9.19
C TRP A 92 -8.68 -7.45 -10.18
N ALA A 93 -7.89 -8.46 -9.82
CA ALA A 93 -6.89 -9.06 -10.70
C ALA A 93 -7.52 -9.68 -11.95
N TRP A 94 -8.66 -10.36 -11.81
CA TRP A 94 -9.43 -10.88 -12.93
C TRP A 94 -9.89 -9.77 -13.88
N GLY A 95 -10.38 -8.64 -13.34
CA GLY A 95 -10.77 -7.47 -14.14
C GLY A 95 -9.57 -6.77 -14.80
N ALA A 96 -8.47 -6.61 -14.07
CA ALA A 96 -7.25 -5.95 -14.52
C ALA A 96 -6.53 -6.74 -15.63
N ARG A 97 -6.62 -8.08 -15.62
CA ARG A 97 -6.09 -8.96 -16.67
C ARG A 97 -6.85 -8.86 -18.00
N ARG A 98 -7.98 -8.16 -18.06
CA ARG A 98 -8.79 -7.94 -19.27
C ARG A 98 -8.70 -6.47 -19.68
N PRO A 99 -7.77 -6.09 -20.58
CA PRO A 99 -7.49 -4.68 -20.87
C PRO A 99 -8.71 -3.90 -21.37
N SER A 100 -9.52 -4.50 -22.26
CA SER A 100 -10.73 -3.85 -22.80
C SER A 100 -11.76 -3.52 -21.72
N LEU A 101 -12.04 -4.48 -20.83
CA LEU A 101 -12.94 -4.31 -19.69
C LEU A 101 -12.38 -3.29 -18.70
N TYR A 102 -11.10 -3.37 -18.36
CA TYR A 102 -10.45 -2.44 -17.45
C TYR A 102 -10.50 -1.00 -17.96
N HIS A 103 -10.21 -0.78 -19.25
CA HIS A 103 -10.30 0.55 -19.86
C HIS A 103 -11.73 1.07 -19.95
N ALA A 104 -12.71 0.22 -20.29
CA ALA A 104 -14.13 0.60 -20.32
C ALA A 104 -14.62 1.01 -18.92
N MET A 105 -14.32 0.20 -17.90
CA MET A 105 -14.66 0.51 -16.50
C MET A 105 -13.96 1.78 -16.02
N ALA A 106 -12.68 1.96 -16.33
CA ALA A 106 -11.93 3.17 -15.97
C ALA A 106 -12.54 4.43 -16.59
N ARG A 107 -12.94 4.39 -17.87
CA ARG A 107 -13.63 5.50 -18.55
C ARG A 107 -14.99 5.78 -17.92
N LEU A 108 -15.78 4.74 -17.65
CA LEU A 108 -17.09 4.87 -17.01
C LEU A 108 -16.95 5.50 -15.62
N LYS A 109 -16.03 5.00 -14.80
CA LYS A 109 -15.73 5.52 -13.47
C LYS A 109 -15.27 6.99 -13.52
N ALA A 110 -14.38 7.35 -14.44
CA ALA A 110 -13.92 8.72 -14.61
C ALA A 110 -15.08 9.67 -14.98
N ARG A 111 -15.96 9.25 -15.89
CA ARG A 111 -17.15 10.03 -16.29
C ARG A 111 -18.17 10.17 -15.17
N LEU A 112 -18.43 9.10 -14.42
CA LEU A 112 -19.34 9.12 -13.27
C LEU A 112 -18.79 10.06 -12.19
N LEU A 113 -17.51 9.92 -11.83
CA LEU A 113 -16.87 10.82 -10.87
C LEU A 113 -16.88 12.27 -11.37
N ALA A 114 -16.54 12.55 -12.62
CA ALA A 114 -16.63 13.90 -13.17
C ALA A 114 -18.06 14.47 -13.12
N ARG A 115 -19.08 13.63 -13.36
CA ARG A 115 -20.49 14.02 -13.29
C ARG A 115 -20.96 14.27 -11.85
N PHE A 116 -20.49 13.48 -10.89
CA PHE A 116 -20.83 13.66 -9.47
C PHE A 116 -20.07 14.83 -8.81
N ALA A 117 -18.88 15.18 -9.29
CA ALA A 117 -18.09 16.32 -8.79
C ALA A 117 -18.61 17.70 -9.25
N ARG A 118 -19.74 17.74 -9.98
CA ARG A 118 -20.28 18.92 -10.68
C ARG A 118 -20.16 20.21 -9.85
N LYS A 119 -19.55 21.22 -10.46
CA LYS A 119 -19.27 22.60 -10.00
C LYS A 119 -18.14 22.82 -8.97
N ARG A 120 -17.76 21.85 -8.13
CA ARG A 120 -16.71 22.07 -7.12
C ARG A 120 -15.31 21.62 -7.56
N GLY A 121 -15.19 20.69 -8.50
CA GLY A 121 -13.89 20.21 -8.99
C GLY A 121 -13.11 19.32 -8.02
N TYR A 122 -13.65 19.08 -6.82
CA TYR A 122 -13.12 18.17 -5.80
C TYR A 122 -14.25 17.49 -5.03
N PHE A 123 -13.96 16.33 -4.45
CA PHE A 123 -14.82 15.60 -3.54
C PHE A 123 -14.34 15.75 -2.11
N ARG A 124 -15.15 16.42 -1.28
CA ARG A 124 -14.91 16.55 0.17
C ARG A 124 -15.40 15.35 0.97
N HIS A 125 -16.32 14.56 0.42
CA HIS A 125 -16.79 13.35 1.07
C HIS A 125 -17.14 12.28 0.03
N LEU A 126 -16.50 11.11 0.16
CA LEU A 126 -16.83 9.91 -0.59
C LEU A 126 -17.18 8.81 0.42
N PRO A 127 -18.39 8.23 0.37
CA PRO A 127 -18.85 7.27 1.38
C PRO A 127 -17.96 6.03 1.47
N THR A 128 -17.26 5.67 0.39
CA THR A 128 -16.35 4.52 0.31
C THR A 128 -14.89 4.85 0.61
N SER A 129 -14.52 6.12 0.80
CA SER A 129 -13.12 6.55 1.05
C SER A 129 -13.01 7.61 2.13
N ARG A 130 -13.89 7.54 3.14
CA ARG A 130 -13.98 8.51 4.25
C ARG A 130 -12.63 8.80 4.89
N GLY A 131 -11.86 7.76 5.25
CA GLY A 131 -10.55 7.93 5.88
C GLY A 131 -9.52 8.75 5.08
N TRP A 132 -9.67 8.87 3.76
CA TRP A 132 -8.86 9.79 2.95
C TRP A 132 -9.53 11.16 2.80
N THR A 133 -10.84 11.19 2.50
CA THR A 133 -11.57 12.44 2.26
C THR A 133 -11.80 13.28 3.50
N ASP A 134 -11.68 12.71 4.70
CA ASP A 134 -11.82 13.43 5.96
C ASP A 134 -10.64 14.38 6.22
N TYR A 135 -9.47 14.08 5.67
CA TYR A 135 -8.25 14.89 5.83
C TYR A 135 -7.73 15.49 4.52
N ARG A 136 -8.17 15.00 3.35
CA ARG A 136 -7.69 15.44 2.03
C ARG A 136 -8.81 15.50 1.00
N ASP A 137 -8.91 16.62 0.30
CA ASP A 137 -9.82 16.74 -0.83
C ASP A 137 -9.34 15.85 -2.00
N LEU A 138 -10.27 15.08 -2.59
CA LEU A 138 -9.97 14.27 -3.78
C LEU A 138 -10.30 15.08 -5.04
N PRO A 139 -9.32 15.44 -5.89
CA PRO A 139 -9.60 16.18 -7.11
C PRO A 139 -10.45 15.34 -8.06
N ALA A 140 -11.44 15.97 -8.69
CA ALA A 140 -12.26 15.31 -9.69
C ALA A 140 -11.41 15.01 -10.95
N PRO A 141 -11.61 13.86 -11.60
CA PRO A 141 -10.91 13.56 -12.84
C PRO A 141 -11.27 14.59 -13.92
N GLN A 142 -10.24 15.17 -14.53
CA GLN A 142 -10.34 16.20 -15.55
C GLN A 142 -10.15 15.55 -16.93
N GLY A 143 -11.19 15.57 -17.76
CA GLY A 143 -11.11 15.10 -19.14
C GLY A 143 -11.02 13.58 -19.32
N ASP A 144 -10.37 13.17 -20.41
CA ASP A 144 -10.25 11.77 -20.80
C ASP A 144 -9.18 11.03 -19.98
N THR A 145 -9.40 9.74 -19.72
CA THR A 145 -8.39 8.87 -19.09
C THR A 145 -7.10 8.85 -19.91
N PHE A 146 -5.93 8.74 -19.25
CA PHE A 146 -4.62 8.62 -19.90
C PHE A 146 -4.61 7.64 -21.07
N GLN A 147 -5.22 6.46 -20.91
CA GLN A 147 -5.27 5.42 -21.93
C GLN A 147 -6.08 5.83 -23.18
N SER A 148 -7.13 6.63 -23.01
CA SER A 148 -7.89 7.22 -24.12
C SER A 148 -7.04 8.24 -24.88
N LEU A 149 -6.34 9.13 -24.15
CA LEU A 149 -5.43 10.11 -24.74
C LEU A 149 -4.28 9.43 -25.50
N TRP A 150 -3.71 8.38 -24.93
CA TRP A 150 -2.65 7.58 -25.56
C TRP A 150 -3.11 6.91 -26.85
N GLN A 151 -4.31 6.33 -26.87
CA GLN A 151 -4.88 5.75 -28.09
C GLN A 151 -5.17 6.79 -29.17
N LYS A 152 -5.66 7.98 -28.79
CA LYS A 152 -5.87 9.09 -29.72
C LYS A 152 -4.55 9.51 -30.38
N ARG A 153 -3.49 9.65 -29.58
CA ARG A 153 -2.15 10.03 -30.07
C ARG A 153 -1.52 8.98 -30.99
N LYS A 154 -1.80 7.69 -30.79
CA LYS A 154 -1.33 6.62 -31.70
C LYS A 154 -2.08 6.56 -33.04
N ARG A 155 -3.23 7.23 -33.15
CA ARG A 155 -4.08 7.24 -34.35
C ARG A 155 -3.89 8.51 -35.20
N SER A 156 -3.21 9.52 -34.68
CA SER A 156 -2.71 10.68 -35.45
C SER A 156 -1.31 10.40 -35.96
#